data_AF-A0AAV8XXZ9-F1
#
_entry.id   AF-A0AAV8XXZ9-F1
#
_cell.length_a   1.000
_cell.length_b   1.000
_cell.length_c   1.000
_cell.angle_alpha   90.00
_cell.angle_beta   90.00
_cell.angle_gamma   90.00
#
_symmetry.space_group_name_H-M   'P 1'
#
loop_
_entity.id
_entity.type
_entity.pdbx_description
1 polymer ?
#
loop_
_entity_poly.entity_id
_entity_poly.type
_entity_poly.pdbx_seq_one_letter_code
_entity_poly.pdbx_strand_id
1 'polypeptide(L)'
;MSGSGKPLLGLWLYRSGEDWTYKEENPILLKKQPSISKNAEDIPQPPDTEKERISVIFTLKNQVGGLVRALQTFQDLGINVQHIESRPSHDADNQVDFLVDIECESRKLEQMGRLLKREVVTMVIGRYGSGEESDFPPPTPLSATASFGITNNNMSLSSPTFYSVVPEHMSQHLSTFQQHNNNLCDYEILSQSPQQQLVTALSLPGSNPSPGGAAQEVAVKADIDSSTHIPAAHHPRDYDDMPWFPKKISDIDNAQNVLMYGSDLDADHPGFKDPVYRKRREHFFRIAMNYKHGQPIPKVKYTPEEIKTWGTVFRELQKLYQKHACKEYLENWPQLVKYCGYREDNIPQLQDVNVFLKRKTGFQLRPVAGYLSPRDFLSGLAFRVFHCTQYMRHSSDPFYTPEPDCCHELLGHMPLLANPSFAQFSQELGLACLGASEEEVNKLATLYFFTVEFGLAKQDGELKIYGAGLLSSVAELKHAISSPEKVKRFDPDETCKQECIITDFQLGYWYTDSFEEAKEKMRTYAEQIQRPFGLRYNPYTQSVEVLSNAQKITAVVSELRGDLCIVNSALKKISAKDSTLDVNRIANLLQTGLLVQNDDGADEKYNEKA
;
A
#
# COMPACT_ATOMS: atom_id res chain seq x y z
N MET A 1 -3.72 4.67 51.48
CA MET A 1 -5.17 4.42 51.61
C MET A 1 -5.87 5.74 51.41
N SER A 2 -6.82 6.01 50.51
CA SER A 2 -7.70 5.30 49.56
C SER A 2 -7.73 6.18 48.27
N GLY A 3 -8.00 5.76 47.04
CA GLY A 3 -8.86 4.70 46.52
C GLY A 3 -10.00 5.31 45.69
N SER A 4 -9.74 5.70 44.43
CA SER A 4 -10.67 5.84 43.28
C SER A 4 -9.96 6.68 42.19
N GLY A 5 -9.90 6.39 40.88
CA GLY A 5 -10.72 5.52 40.05
C GLY A 5 -11.34 6.27 38.85
N LYS A 6 -10.51 6.82 37.93
CA LYS A 6 -10.82 7.33 36.56
C LYS A 6 -11.68 8.66 36.44
N PRO A 7 -11.85 9.29 35.24
CA PRO A 7 -10.92 10.29 34.66
C PRO A 7 -11.59 11.59 34.11
N LEU A 8 -10.76 12.61 33.82
CA LEU A 8 -10.88 13.76 32.88
C LEU A 8 -12.26 14.42 32.62
N LEU A 9 -12.37 15.74 32.85
CA LEU A 9 -12.52 16.74 31.78
C LEU A 9 -12.58 18.19 32.34
N GLY A 10 -11.79 19.09 31.74
CA GLY A 10 -12.19 20.48 31.53
C GLY A 10 -11.93 21.49 32.66
N LEU A 11 -10.67 21.84 32.91
CA LEU A 11 -10.34 23.19 33.39
C LEU A 11 -9.09 23.70 32.67
N TRP A 12 -9.29 24.65 31.77
CA TRP A 12 -8.23 25.52 31.27
C TRP A 12 -8.06 26.65 32.28
N LEU A 13 -6.89 26.72 32.93
CA LEU A 13 -6.46 27.84 33.76
C LEU A 13 -5.09 28.28 33.25
N TYR A 14 -5.07 29.39 32.50
CA TYR A 14 -3.84 30.12 32.23
C TYR A 14 -3.68 31.23 33.26
N ARG A 15 -2.48 31.35 33.81
CA ARG A 15 -2.07 32.44 34.70
C ARG A 15 -0.98 33.25 34.01
N SER A 16 -1.20 34.55 33.92
CA SER A 16 -0.17 35.56 33.67
C SER A 16 -0.50 36.79 34.51
N GLY A 17 0.23 36.99 35.60
CA GLY A 17 0.31 38.29 36.30
C GLY A 17 -0.95 38.81 36.98
N GLU A 18 -0.75 39.84 37.80
CA GLU A 18 -1.69 40.36 38.79
C GLU A 18 -2.41 41.59 38.24
N ASP A 19 -3.66 41.41 37.82
CA ASP A 19 -4.84 42.22 38.19
C ASP A 19 -5.96 42.12 37.14
N TRP A 20 -7.19 41.95 37.65
CA TRP A 20 -8.37 41.49 36.91
C TRP A 20 -9.28 42.65 36.50
N THR A 21 -9.65 42.77 35.22
CA THR A 21 -10.82 43.57 34.80
C THR A 21 -11.53 42.99 33.57
N TYR A 22 -12.87 42.95 33.65
CA TYR A 22 -13.83 42.49 32.64
C TYR A 22 -14.37 43.66 31.81
N LYS A 23 -14.57 43.51 30.49
CA LYS A 23 -15.70 44.11 29.77
C LYS A 23 -15.90 43.56 28.35
N GLU A 24 -17.18 43.48 28.01
CA GLU A 24 -17.81 42.93 26.82
C GLU A 24 -17.73 43.84 25.58
N GLU A 25 -18.02 43.21 24.44
CA GLU A 25 -18.46 43.77 23.15
C GLU A 25 -17.42 44.02 22.05
N ASN A 26 -17.85 43.60 20.87
CA ASN A 26 -17.23 43.74 19.56
C ASN A 26 -18.01 44.83 18.83
N PRO A 27 -17.36 45.87 18.26
CA PRO A 27 -17.93 46.47 17.06
C PRO A 27 -16.91 46.68 15.94
N ILE A 28 -17.41 46.36 14.75
CA ILE A 28 -16.86 46.56 13.42
C ILE A 28 -16.60 48.06 13.17
N LEU A 29 -15.53 48.40 12.44
CA LEU A 29 -15.47 49.32 11.27
C LEU A 29 -14.21 50.21 11.20
N LEU A 30 -13.58 50.17 10.03
CA LEU A 30 -13.05 51.32 9.25
C LEU A 30 -11.97 52.21 9.89
N LYS A 31 -10.73 52.15 9.40
CA LYS A 31 -10.24 53.02 8.29
C LYS A 31 -8.74 52.88 8.06
N LYS A 32 -8.40 52.96 6.77
CA LYS A 32 -7.07 53.05 6.18
C LYS A 32 -6.50 54.48 6.32
N GLN A 33 -5.17 54.53 6.40
CA GLN A 33 -4.23 55.59 5.92
C GLN A 33 -3.96 56.84 6.79
N PRO A 34 -2.85 57.59 6.54
CA PRO A 34 -1.50 57.21 6.04
C PRO A 34 -0.36 58.00 6.76
N SER A 35 0.92 57.65 6.57
CA SER A 35 1.99 58.63 6.23
C SER A 35 3.41 58.04 6.11
N ILE A 36 3.97 58.20 4.89
CA ILE A 36 5.26 58.82 4.55
C ILE A 36 6.58 58.13 4.99
N SER A 37 7.31 57.78 3.94
CA SER A 37 8.70 57.35 3.79
C SER A 37 9.77 58.11 4.59
N LYS A 38 10.77 57.35 5.09
CA LYS A 38 12.20 57.69 4.95
C LYS A 38 13.03 56.41 4.79
N ASN A 39 13.88 56.41 3.76
CA ASN A 39 14.91 55.41 3.50
C ASN A 39 15.97 55.44 4.61
N ALA A 40 16.37 54.27 5.10
CA ALA A 40 17.64 54.04 5.77
C ALA A 40 18.06 52.58 5.53
N GLU A 41 19.06 52.45 4.65
CA GLU A 41 20.12 51.44 4.53
C GLU A 41 19.91 50.04 5.15
N ASP A 42 20.05 49.05 4.26
CA ASP A 42 20.23 47.63 4.50
C ASP A 42 21.25 47.33 5.60
N ILE A 43 20.78 46.72 6.69
CA ILE A 43 21.56 45.80 7.50
C ILE A 43 20.93 44.42 7.28
N PRO A 44 21.63 43.43 6.70
CA PRO A 44 21.07 42.10 6.53
C PRO A 44 20.78 41.51 7.91
N GLN A 45 19.52 41.17 8.17
CA GLN A 45 19.23 40.21 9.22
C GLN A 45 19.89 38.87 8.85
N PRO A 46 20.47 38.13 9.82
CA PRO A 46 21.02 36.81 9.54
C PRO A 46 19.88 35.92 9.02
N PRO A 47 20.16 34.98 8.09
CA PRO A 47 19.13 34.17 7.47
C PRO A 47 18.32 33.45 8.54
N ASP A 48 16.99 33.47 8.40
CA ASP A 48 16.08 32.65 9.19
C ASP A 48 16.63 31.22 9.23
N THR A 49 16.94 30.73 10.43
CA THR A 49 17.41 29.37 10.63
C THR A 49 16.20 28.47 10.41
N GLU A 50 16.12 27.83 9.25
CA GLU A 50 15.04 26.88 8.93
C GLU A 50 14.92 25.84 10.05
N LYS A 51 13.70 25.66 10.56
CA LYS A 51 13.39 24.62 11.53
C LYS A 51 12.97 23.37 10.75
N GLU A 52 13.67 22.28 10.98
CA GLU A 52 13.40 21.00 10.32
C GLU A 52 12.36 20.21 11.11
N ARG A 53 11.46 19.51 10.42
CA ARG A 53 10.61 18.47 11.03
C ARG A 53 11.41 17.20 11.12
N ILE A 54 11.33 16.51 12.25
CA ILE A 54 12.17 15.35 12.56
C ILE A 54 11.31 14.34 13.33
N SER A 55 11.42 13.07 12.98
CA SER A 55 10.79 11.96 13.72
C SER A 55 11.87 11.23 14.52
N VAL A 56 11.69 11.11 15.83
CA VAL A 56 12.60 10.41 16.74
C VAL A 56 11.91 9.17 17.27
N ILE A 57 12.46 8.00 16.98
CA ILE A 57 12.02 6.74 17.58
C ILE A 57 13.00 6.36 18.68
N PHE A 58 12.54 6.09 19.88
CA PHE A 58 13.40 5.58 20.95
C PHE A 58 12.71 4.54 21.81
N THR A 59 13.47 3.56 22.27
CA THR A 59 12.96 2.49 23.14
C THR A 59 13.33 2.76 24.59
N LEU A 60 12.35 2.66 25.48
CA LEU A 60 12.53 2.79 26.93
C LEU A 60 12.28 1.45 27.63
N LYS A 61 13.09 1.13 28.63
CA LYS A 61 12.73 0.12 29.62
C LYS A 61 11.56 0.63 30.45
N ASN A 62 10.62 -0.25 30.78
CA ASN A 62 9.49 0.09 31.64
C ASN A 62 9.96 0.27 33.08
N GLN A 63 10.42 1.49 33.39
CA GLN A 63 10.98 1.89 34.68
C GLN A 63 10.32 3.20 35.15
N VAL A 64 10.10 3.33 36.46
CA VAL A 64 9.44 4.50 37.04
C VAL A 64 10.22 5.78 36.70
N GLY A 65 9.52 6.74 36.09
CA GLY A 65 10.08 8.04 35.69
C GLY A 65 10.95 8.03 34.43
N GLY A 66 11.12 6.88 33.74
CA GLY A 66 11.92 6.80 32.51
C GLY A 66 11.40 7.70 31.39
N LEU A 67 10.10 7.66 31.13
CA LEU A 67 9.47 8.53 30.13
C LEU A 67 9.56 10.01 30.51
N VAL A 68 9.41 10.34 31.80
CA VAL A 68 9.49 11.74 32.27
C VAL A 68 10.89 12.30 32.02
N ARG A 69 11.94 11.53 32.34
CA ARG A 69 13.33 11.96 32.05
C ARG A 69 13.60 12.11 30.56
N ALA A 70 13.10 11.20 29.73
CA ALA A 70 13.21 11.29 28.28
C ALA A 70 12.48 12.53 27.72
N LEU A 71 11.27 12.84 28.20
CA LEU A 71 10.54 14.03 27.74
C LEU A 71 11.13 15.34 28.29
N GLN A 72 11.72 15.31 29.49
CA GLN A 72 12.40 16.46 30.07
C GLN A 72 13.53 16.98 29.18
N THR A 73 14.24 16.10 28.45
CA THR A 73 15.31 16.54 27.54
C THR A 73 14.81 17.41 26.39
N PHE A 74 13.57 17.20 25.93
CA PHE A 74 12.96 18.06 24.91
C PHE A 74 12.55 19.41 25.51
N GLN A 75 11.99 19.39 26.72
CA GLN A 75 11.56 20.60 27.41
C GLN A 75 12.74 21.51 27.81
N ASP A 76 13.82 20.94 28.34
CA ASP A 76 15.02 21.68 28.78
C ASP A 76 15.73 22.38 27.61
N LEU A 77 15.65 21.80 26.41
CA LEU A 77 16.19 22.37 25.18
C LEU A 77 15.20 23.30 24.44
N GLY A 78 13.99 23.47 24.98
CA GLY A 78 12.94 24.28 24.35
C GLY A 78 12.49 23.74 22.98
N ILE A 79 12.53 22.42 22.79
CA ILE A 79 12.13 21.76 21.54
C ILE A 79 10.62 21.52 21.57
N ASN A 80 9.95 21.92 20.48
CA ASN A 80 8.51 21.73 20.35
C ASN A 80 8.21 20.30 19.88
N VAL A 81 7.43 19.56 20.68
CA VAL A 81 6.95 18.21 20.34
C VAL A 81 5.58 18.33 19.69
N GLN A 82 5.46 17.87 18.44
CA GLN A 82 4.23 17.93 17.66
C GLN A 82 3.35 16.69 17.84
N HIS A 83 3.98 15.52 17.99
CA HIS A 83 3.28 14.24 18.15
C HIS A 83 4.08 13.27 19.02
N ILE A 84 3.38 12.42 19.78
CA ILE A 84 3.98 11.32 20.53
C ILE A 84 3.07 10.10 20.52
N GLU A 85 3.61 8.96 20.14
CA GLU A 85 2.97 7.65 20.16
C GLU A 85 3.84 6.63 20.88
N SER A 86 3.22 5.70 21.63
CA SER A 86 3.92 4.59 22.30
C SER A 86 3.37 3.23 21.87
N ARG A 87 4.24 2.24 21.68
CA ARG A 87 3.89 0.84 21.37
C ARG A 87 4.70 -0.13 22.23
N PRO A 88 4.14 -1.29 22.63
CA PRO A 88 4.95 -2.36 23.23
C PRO A 88 6.07 -2.75 22.27
N SER A 89 7.30 -2.82 22.78
CA SER A 89 8.46 -3.16 21.95
C SER A 89 8.44 -4.65 21.57
N HIS A 90 8.82 -4.96 20.34
CA HIS A 90 8.85 -6.34 19.84
C HIS A 90 10.06 -7.13 20.34
N ASP A 91 11.10 -6.45 20.85
CA ASP A 91 12.37 -7.06 21.23
C ASP A 91 12.38 -7.62 22.66
N ALA A 92 11.52 -7.10 23.55
CA ALA A 92 11.38 -7.60 24.93
C ALA A 92 10.08 -7.13 25.61
N ASP A 93 9.45 -8.03 26.38
CA ASP A 93 8.18 -7.81 27.10
C ASP A 93 8.19 -6.65 28.14
N ASN A 94 9.36 -6.10 28.48
CA ASN A 94 9.50 -5.01 29.46
C ASN A 94 10.02 -3.69 28.84
N GLN A 95 9.83 -3.52 27.53
CA GLN A 95 10.26 -2.33 26.78
C GLN A 95 9.10 -1.72 25.98
N VAL A 96 9.17 -0.41 25.76
CA VAL A 96 8.16 0.36 25.03
C VAL A 96 8.88 1.26 24.03
N ASP A 97 8.46 1.21 22.79
CA ASP A 97 8.95 2.06 21.71
C ASP A 97 8.11 3.33 21.65
N PHE A 98 8.78 4.47 21.55
CA PHE A 98 8.16 5.79 21.43
C PHE A 98 8.53 6.41 20.10
N LEU A 99 7.53 6.83 19.33
CA LEU A 99 7.69 7.67 18.13
C LEU A 99 7.32 9.11 18.53
N VAL A 100 8.25 10.04 18.32
CA VAL A 100 8.08 11.45 18.70
C VAL A 100 8.42 12.35 17.51
N ASP A 101 7.44 13.10 17.03
CA ASP A 101 7.66 14.09 15.97
C ASP A 101 7.94 15.46 16.58
N ILE A 102 9.02 16.09 16.14
CA ILE A 102 9.52 17.36 16.67
C ILE A 102 9.82 18.34 15.54
N GLU A 103 9.85 19.62 15.91
CA GLU A 103 10.37 20.68 15.04
C GLU A 103 11.56 21.35 15.74
N CYS A 104 12.75 21.23 15.14
CA CYS A 104 14.00 21.53 15.82
C CYS A 104 15.07 22.07 14.87
N GLU A 105 15.86 23.03 15.34
CA GLU A 105 17.08 23.50 14.66
C GLU A 105 18.17 22.41 14.74
N SER A 106 19.00 22.27 13.69
CA SER A 106 19.98 21.18 13.59
C SER A 106 21.01 21.18 14.74
N ARG A 107 21.36 22.36 15.31
CA ARG A 107 22.25 22.48 16.49
C ARG A 107 21.61 21.92 17.77
N LYS A 108 20.30 22.12 17.95
CA LYS A 108 19.55 21.62 19.11
C LYS A 108 19.27 20.12 18.97
N LEU A 109 19.10 19.63 17.73
CA LEU A 109 18.91 18.21 17.45
C LEU A 109 20.10 17.36 17.89
N GLU A 110 21.33 17.79 17.58
CA GLU A 110 22.53 17.08 18.03
C GLU A 110 22.64 17.02 19.56
N GLN A 111 22.34 18.13 20.24
CA GLN A 111 22.38 18.20 21.69
C GLN A 111 21.30 17.31 22.33
N MET A 112 20.07 17.35 21.80
CA MET A 112 18.97 16.48 22.20
C MET A 112 19.35 15.01 22.03
N GLY A 113 19.88 14.62 20.86
CA GLY A 113 20.27 13.25 20.59
C GLY A 113 21.33 12.73 21.56
N ARG A 114 22.28 13.58 22.00
CA ARG A 114 23.29 13.21 23.01
C ARG A 114 22.70 13.03 24.40
N LEU A 115 21.75 13.86 24.81
CA LEU A 115 21.08 13.76 26.11
C LEU A 115 20.12 12.57 26.15
N LEU A 116 19.31 12.41 25.12
CA LEU A 116 18.31 11.35 25.04
C LEU A 116 18.94 9.96 24.97
N LYS A 117 20.08 9.79 24.26
CA LYS A 117 20.87 8.55 24.24
C LYS A 117 21.31 8.05 25.63
N ARG A 118 21.36 8.90 26.65
CA ARG A 118 21.70 8.50 28.03
C ARG A 118 20.53 7.88 28.78
N GLU A 119 19.31 8.16 28.36
CA GLU A 119 18.07 7.75 29.03
C GLU A 119 17.36 6.59 28.32
N VAL A 120 17.68 6.34 27.04
CA VAL A 120 16.99 5.38 26.17
C VAL A 120 17.88 4.18 25.80
N VAL A 121 17.25 3.04 25.49
CA VAL A 121 17.94 1.79 25.13
C VAL A 121 18.44 1.85 23.69
N THR A 122 17.58 2.30 22.79
CA THR A 122 17.85 2.50 21.36
C THR A 122 17.23 3.82 20.94
N MET A 123 17.79 4.44 19.90
CA MET A 123 17.27 5.69 19.35
C MET A 123 17.62 5.79 17.86
N VAL A 124 16.62 6.12 17.06
CA VAL A 124 16.70 6.39 15.62
C VAL A 124 16.12 7.78 15.37
N ILE A 125 16.76 8.58 14.53
CA ILE A 125 16.33 9.94 14.16
C ILE A 125 16.18 9.99 12.65
N GLY A 126 14.97 10.23 12.15
CA GLY A 126 14.69 10.50 10.74
C GLY A 126 14.43 11.98 10.50
N ARG A 127 15.03 12.55 9.44
CA ARG A 127 14.91 13.97 9.08
C ARG A 127 13.99 14.18 7.88
N TYR A 128 13.41 15.37 7.80
CA TYR A 128 12.62 15.82 6.66
C TYR A 128 13.32 16.99 5.96
N GLY A 129 13.96 16.75 4.81
CA GLY A 129 14.68 17.78 4.07
C GLY A 129 13.76 18.79 3.35
N SER A 130 14.14 20.07 3.42
CA SER A 130 13.69 21.13 2.51
C SER A 130 14.49 21.05 1.20
N GLY A 131 14.08 20.15 0.31
CA GLY A 131 14.78 19.89 -0.95
C GLY A 131 16.04 19.04 -0.72
N GLU A 132 16.04 17.83 -1.29
CA GLU A 132 16.79 16.65 -0.84
C GLU A 132 16.12 15.89 0.31
N GLU A 133 16.30 14.56 0.27
CA GLU A 133 15.40 13.53 0.78
C GLU A 133 15.05 13.59 2.27
N SER A 134 13.84 13.14 2.56
CA SER A 134 13.16 13.15 3.85
C SER A 134 12.71 11.72 4.15
N ASP A 135 13.30 11.03 5.11
CA ASP A 135 13.08 9.59 5.34
C ASP A 135 11.72 9.21 5.99
N PHE A 136 10.85 10.17 6.32
CA PHE A 136 9.50 9.90 6.85
C PHE A 136 8.46 10.94 6.35
N PRO A 137 7.13 10.77 6.57
CA PRO A 137 6.05 11.71 6.20
C PRO A 137 5.46 12.52 7.41
N PRO A 138 5.13 13.82 7.25
CA PRO A 138 4.96 14.77 8.37
C PRO A 138 3.76 14.46 9.30
N PRO A 139 3.76 14.97 10.55
CA PRO A 139 2.74 14.65 11.55
C PRO A 139 1.34 15.17 11.20
N THR A 140 0.34 14.37 11.59
CA THR A 140 -1.09 14.66 11.43
C THR A 140 -1.56 15.60 12.56
N PRO A 141 -2.36 16.66 12.30
CA PRO A 141 -2.88 17.52 13.35
C PRO A 141 -3.88 16.77 14.27
N LEU A 142 -3.81 17.05 15.58
CA LEU A 142 -4.67 16.45 16.61
C LEU A 142 -6.06 17.11 16.70
N SER A 143 -7.08 16.24 16.74
CA SER A 143 -8.49 16.42 17.19
C SER A 143 -9.47 16.99 16.15
N ALA A 144 -10.67 16.41 15.94
CA ALA A 144 -11.68 16.14 16.96
C ALA A 144 -12.33 14.75 16.91
N THR A 145 -12.36 14.12 18.08
CA THR A 145 -13.23 13.00 18.44
C THR A 145 -14.68 13.46 18.52
N ALA A 146 -15.62 12.71 17.94
CA ALA A 146 -17.02 12.69 18.37
C ALA A 146 -17.40 11.25 18.72
N SER A 147 -17.80 11.10 19.98
CA SER A 147 -18.02 9.86 20.71
C SER A 147 -19.19 9.02 20.20
N PHE A 148 -19.02 7.71 20.33
CA PHE A 148 -20.10 6.73 20.45
C PHE A 148 -20.97 7.05 21.68
N GLY A 149 -22.29 7.13 21.47
CA GLY A 149 -23.29 7.13 22.54
C GLY A 149 -24.28 5.98 22.33
N ILE A 150 -24.13 4.92 23.11
CA ILE A 150 -25.16 3.91 23.32
C ILE A 150 -26.11 4.45 24.38
N THR A 151 -27.40 4.55 24.08
CA THR A 151 -28.45 4.68 25.09
C THR A 151 -29.54 3.64 24.85
N ASN A 152 -29.81 2.84 25.87
CA ASN A 152 -31.00 2.01 26.02
C ASN A 152 -31.75 2.54 27.25
N ASN A 153 -32.98 3.05 27.09
CA ASN A 153 -34.19 2.58 27.78
C ASN A 153 -35.41 3.49 27.57
N ASN A 154 -36.50 2.83 27.12
CA ASN A 154 -37.92 2.97 27.47
C ASN A 154 -38.56 4.36 27.70
N MET A 155 -39.53 4.72 26.83
CA MET A 155 -40.97 4.76 27.20
C MET A 155 -41.90 5.08 26.00
N SER A 156 -42.81 4.13 25.74
CA SER A 156 -44.24 4.22 25.38
C SER A 156 -44.87 5.37 24.57
N LEU A 157 -45.72 4.94 23.62
CA LEU A 157 -47.01 5.48 23.13
C LEU A 157 -47.00 6.63 22.09
N SER A 158 -47.34 6.31 20.83
CA SER A 158 -48.70 6.49 20.24
C SER A 158 -48.64 6.51 18.71
N SER A 159 -49.42 5.65 18.07
CA SER A 159 -49.75 5.70 16.63
C SER A 159 -50.77 6.82 16.33
N PRO A 160 -50.97 7.20 15.06
CA PRO A 160 -52.04 6.56 14.30
C PRO A 160 -51.72 6.24 12.82
N THR A 161 -52.20 5.05 12.42
CA THR A 161 -52.85 4.62 11.16
C THR A 161 -52.80 5.49 9.88
N PHE A 162 -52.63 4.86 8.70
CA PHE A 162 -53.66 4.74 7.62
C PHE A 162 -53.19 3.84 6.44
N TYR A 163 -53.95 2.74 6.18
CA TYR A 163 -54.32 1.99 4.93
C TYR A 163 -53.23 1.51 3.92
N SER A 164 -53.05 0.19 3.69
CA SER A 164 -53.82 -0.77 2.81
C SER A 164 -53.68 -0.44 1.31
N VAL A 165 -53.15 -1.29 0.41
CA VAL A 165 -53.75 -2.53 -0.15
C VAL A 165 -52.67 -3.39 -0.86
N VAL A 166 -52.81 -4.73 -0.78
CA VAL A 166 -52.07 -5.80 -1.50
C VAL A 166 -53.06 -6.56 -2.41
N PRO A 167 -52.58 -7.28 -3.45
CA PRO A 167 -53.11 -8.62 -3.79
C PRO A 167 -51.97 -9.68 -3.92
N GLU A 168 -51.92 -10.78 -3.14
CA GLU A 168 -52.48 -12.15 -3.34
C GLU A 168 -52.26 -12.72 -4.77
N HIS A 169 -51.66 -13.89 -5.05
CA HIS A 169 -51.63 -15.26 -4.50
C HIS A 169 -50.21 -15.88 -4.76
N MET A 170 -49.67 -16.92 -4.08
CA MET A 170 -50.17 -18.29 -3.95
C MET A 170 -49.37 -19.05 -2.86
N SER A 171 -50.03 -20.00 -2.18
CA SER A 171 -49.62 -20.66 -0.94
C SER A 171 -49.20 -22.12 -1.12
N GLN A 172 -48.60 -22.69 -0.05
CA GLN A 172 -48.46 -24.12 0.36
C GLN A 172 -47.07 -24.78 0.24
N HIS A 173 -46.34 -24.84 1.36
CA HIS A 173 -46.31 -26.02 2.25
C HIS A 173 -45.51 -25.72 3.53
N LEU A 174 -46.10 -26.01 4.70
CA LEU A 174 -45.52 -25.84 6.03
C LEU A 174 -45.56 -27.17 6.81
N SER A 175 -44.55 -27.31 7.67
CA SER A 175 -44.49 -28.08 8.93
C SER A 175 -44.42 -29.61 8.86
N THR A 176 -43.48 -30.21 9.59
CA THR A 176 -43.73 -30.72 10.96
C THR A 176 -42.41 -31.07 11.68
N PHE A 177 -42.42 -30.89 13.01
CA PHE A 177 -41.64 -31.57 14.06
C PHE A 177 -40.61 -30.75 14.86
N GLN A 178 -41.12 -30.20 15.97
CA GLN A 178 -40.42 -30.07 17.23
C GLN A 178 -41.35 -30.55 18.36
N GLN A 179 -40.75 -31.20 19.37
CA GLN A 179 -41.27 -31.66 20.67
C GLN A 179 -41.92 -33.05 20.77
N HIS A 180 -41.24 -33.96 21.48
CA HIS A 180 -41.67 -34.49 22.78
C HIS A 180 -40.45 -35.05 23.56
N ASN A 181 -40.25 -34.56 24.80
CA ASN A 181 -39.96 -35.24 26.09
C ASN A 181 -39.06 -36.51 26.10
N ASN A 182 -38.24 -36.83 27.09
CA ASN A 182 -37.92 -36.32 28.43
C ASN A 182 -36.82 -37.25 29.01
N ASN A 183 -36.25 -36.85 30.16
CA ASN A 183 -35.51 -37.63 31.18
C ASN A 183 -33.98 -37.67 31.03
N LEU A 184 -33.26 -36.90 31.87
CA LEU A 184 -32.78 -37.22 33.24
C LEU A 184 -31.53 -38.12 33.16
N CYS A 185 -30.35 -37.80 33.72
CA CYS A 185 -29.98 -37.14 34.96
C CYS A 185 -28.53 -36.59 34.88
N ASP A 186 -28.27 -35.51 35.62
CA ASP A 186 -27.23 -35.30 36.66
C ASP A 186 -25.74 -35.65 36.36
N TYR A 187 -24.70 -34.88 36.75
CA TYR A 187 -24.52 -33.64 37.51
C TYR A 187 -23.06 -33.12 37.27
N GLU A 188 -22.94 -31.79 37.26
CA GLU A 188 -21.86 -30.88 37.70
C GLU A 188 -20.34 -31.16 37.53
N ILE A 189 -19.73 -30.25 36.76
CA ILE A 189 -18.64 -29.31 37.10
C ILE A 189 -17.50 -29.82 38.00
N LEU A 190 -16.26 -29.78 37.48
CA LEU A 190 -15.11 -29.22 38.20
C LEU A 190 -13.98 -28.80 37.22
N SER A 191 -13.57 -27.55 37.40
CA SER A 191 -12.34 -26.94 36.91
C SER A 191 -11.09 -27.74 37.27
N GLN A 192 -10.10 -27.82 36.36
CA GLN A 192 -8.67 -27.56 36.59
C GLN A 192 -7.82 -28.00 35.39
N SER A 193 -6.89 -27.13 34.97
CA SER A 193 -5.70 -27.51 34.20
C SER A 193 -4.81 -28.46 35.01
N PRO A 194 -4.05 -29.35 34.37
CA PRO A 194 -2.60 -29.20 34.52
C PRO A 194 -1.76 -29.60 33.30
N GLN A 195 -0.63 -28.89 33.18
CA GLN A 195 0.56 -29.30 32.46
C GLN A 195 1.16 -30.59 33.07
N GLN A 196 1.94 -31.31 32.27
CA GLN A 196 2.84 -32.44 32.59
C GLN A 196 2.19 -33.81 32.85
N GLN A 197 2.35 -34.71 31.88
CA GLN A 197 2.97 -36.06 32.02
C GLN A 197 2.64 -36.92 30.78
N LEU A 198 3.65 -37.22 29.94
CA LEU A 198 4.09 -38.60 29.67
C LEU A 198 5.28 -38.58 28.70
N VAL A 199 6.46 -38.82 29.24
CA VAL A 199 7.54 -39.51 28.55
C VAL A 199 7.38 -41.00 28.90
N THR A 200 7.69 -41.86 27.93
CA THR A 200 8.00 -43.31 28.00
C THR A 200 6.96 -44.21 27.33
N ALA A 201 7.28 -44.64 26.10
CA ALA A 201 7.39 -46.06 25.75
C ALA A 201 7.82 -46.17 24.28
N LEU A 202 9.01 -46.70 24.03
CA LEU A 202 9.25 -47.77 23.05
C LEU A 202 10.74 -48.13 23.11
N SER A 203 11.01 -49.18 23.90
CA SER A 203 12.30 -49.85 23.98
C SER A 203 12.57 -50.63 22.68
N LEU A 204 13.81 -50.52 22.21
CA LEU A 204 14.47 -51.41 21.26
C LEU A 204 14.69 -52.82 21.86
N PRO A 205 15.01 -53.81 21.01
CA PRO A 205 16.10 -54.74 21.30
C PRO A 205 17.06 -54.81 20.09
N GLY A 206 18.39 -54.90 20.19
CA GLY A 206 19.31 -55.20 21.28
C GLY A 206 20.45 -56.05 20.71
N SER A 207 21.71 -55.66 20.90
CA SER A 207 22.88 -56.57 20.90
C SER A 207 24.16 -55.87 21.41
N ASN A 208 24.44 -56.19 22.67
CA ASN A 208 25.61 -56.03 23.56
C ASN A 208 26.95 -56.64 23.03
N PRO A 209 28.11 -56.61 23.75
CA PRO A 209 28.62 -55.66 24.77
C PRO A 209 30.18 -55.43 24.87
N SER A 210 30.57 -54.51 25.78
CA SER A 210 31.73 -54.54 26.75
C SER A 210 33.17 -54.10 26.35
N PRO A 211 34.05 -53.70 27.30
CA PRO A 211 33.90 -52.66 28.35
C PRO A 211 35.19 -51.83 28.62
N GLY A 212 35.09 -50.74 29.40
CA GLY A 212 36.21 -50.32 30.28
C GLY A 212 36.57 -48.83 30.29
N GLY A 213 36.65 -48.24 31.50
CA GLY A 213 37.43 -47.03 31.77
C GLY A 213 36.70 -45.96 32.58
N ALA A 214 36.91 -45.96 33.90
CA ALA A 214 36.43 -44.96 34.84
C ALA A 214 37.33 -43.71 34.88
N ALA A 215 36.68 -42.55 35.09
CA ALA A 215 37.06 -41.34 35.84
C ALA A 215 38.55 -40.94 35.97
N GLN A 216 38.88 -39.67 35.60
CA GLN A 216 39.18 -38.64 36.61
C GLN A 216 39.38 -37.23 36.01
N GLU A 217 38.91 -36.28 36.81
CA GLU A 217 38.98 -34.83 36.73
C GLU A 217 40.42 -34.33 36.97
N VAL A 218 40.94 -33.42 36.15
CA VAL A 218 42.13 -32.61 36.46
C VAL A 218 41.85 -31.17 36.09
N ALA A 219 41.73 -30.33 37.12
CA ALA A 219 41.75 -28.89 37.03
C ALA A 219 43.18 -28.41 36.73
N VAL A 220 43.33 -27.55 35.72
CA VAL A 220 44.54 -26.74 35.53
C VAL A 220 44.11 -25.28 35.46
N LYS A 221 44.48 -24.53 36.50
CA LYS A 221 44.59 -23.07 36.47
C LYS A 221 45.69 -22.68 35.49
N ALA A 222 45.42 -21.74 34.60
CA ALA A 222 46.47 -20.97 33.94
C ALA A 222 46.04 -19.51 33.84
N ASP A 223 46.99 -18.68 34.22
CA ASP A 223 46.89 -17.26 34.51
C ASP A 223 46.59 -16.38 33.30
N ILE A 224 46.08 -15.20 33.65
CA ILE A 224 45.77 -14.05 32.81
C ILE A 224 47.06 -13.54 32.15
N ASP A 225 47.07 -13.42 30.83
CA ASP A 225 47.90 -12.42 30.16
C ASP A 225 47.11 -11.69 29.06
N SER A 226 47.31 -10.38 29.04
CA SER A 226 46.55 -9.38 28.31
C SER A 226 47.02 -9.26 26.86
N SER A 227 46.13 -9.54 25.91
CA SER A 227 45.94 -8.80 24.65
C SER A 227 45.30 -9.71 23.60
N THR A 228 43.98 -9.63 23.44
CA THR A 228 43.32 -10.03 22.19
C THR A 228 42.00 -9.28 22.13
N HIS A 229 41.92 -8.33 21.19
CA HIS A 229 40.67 -7.68 20.84
C HIS A 229 39.70 -8.74 20.32
N ILE A 230 38.66 -9.02 21.11
CA ILE A 230 37.44 -9.66 20.61
C ILE A 230 36.73 -8.58 19.79
N PRO A 231 36.45 -8.77 18.48
CA PRO A 231 35.62 -7.84 17.75
C PRO A 231 34.23 -7.87 18.39
N ALA A 232 33.78 -6.71 18.86
CA ALA A 232 32.39 -6.53 19.29
C ALA A 232 31.47 -6.95 18.13
N ALA A 233 30.45 -7.75 18.44
CA ALA A 233 29.44 -8.19 17.50
C ALA A 233 28.94 -7.00 16.67
N HIS A 234 29.10 -7.09 15.35
CA HIS A 234 28.49 -6.14 14.43
C HIS A 234 26.98 -6.15 14.64
N HIS A 235 26.44 -5.05 15.18
CA HIS A 235 25.04 -4.70 14.93
C HIS A 235 24.87 -4.50 13.41
N PRO A 236 23.84 -5.09 12.78
CA PRO A 236 23.58 -4.84 11.38
C PRO A 236 23.22 -3.36 11.21
N ARG A 237 23.94 -2.66 10.32
CA ARG A 237 23.69 -1.26 9.96
C ARG A 237 22.81 -1.17 8.71
N ASP A 238 21.81 -2.06 8.56
CA ASP A 238 21.36 -2.44 7.22
C ASP A 238 20.11 -1.70 6.69
N TYR A 239 19.63 -0.64 7.35
CA TYR A 239 18.36 -0.01 6.94
C TYR A 239 18.32 1.54 6.95
N ASP A 240 19.40 2.25 7.30
CA ASP A 240 19.37 3.72 7.38
C ASP A 240 19.36 4.41 6.00
N ASP A 241 19.77 3.74 4.91
CA ASP A 241 19.89 4.33 3.56
C ASP A 241 18.83 3.80 2.57
N MET A 242 17.74 3.18 3.04
CA MET A 242 16.74 2.56 2.15
C MET A 242 15.61 3.53 1.77
N PRO A 243 15.23 3.61 0.48
CA PRO A 243 14.08 4.41 0.06
C PRO A 243 12.80 4.00 0.80
N TRP A 244 12.11 4.99 1.35
CA TRP A 244 10.83 4.81 2.00
C TRP A 244 9.80 4.17 1.05
N PHE A 245 8.91 3.34 1.60
CA PHE A 245 7.76 2.79 0.87
C PHE A 245 6.55 2.60 1.80
N PRO A 246 5.31 2.71 1.27
CA PRO A 246 4.10 2.53 2.07
C PRO A 246 4.01 1.09 2.59
N LYS A 247 3.64 0.92 3.87
CA LYS A 247 3.49 -0.40 4.51
C LYS A 247 2.03 -0.79 4.66
N LYS A 248 1.12 0.18 4.71
CA LYS A 248 -0.34 0.00 4.74
C LYS A 248 -0.97 0.71 3.56
N ILE A 249 -2.13 0.23 3.12
CA ILE A 249 -2.89 0.86 2.03
C ILE A 249 -3.25 2.34 2.32
N SER A 250 -3.43 2.71 3.58
CA SER A 250 -3.68 4.10 3.99
C SER A 250 -2.46 5.00 3.79
N ASP A 251 -1.25 4.46 3.82
CA ASP A 251 0.00 5.23 3.70
C ASP A 251 0.16 5.82 2.29
N ILE A 252 -0.60 5.33 1.30
CA ILE A 252 -0.70 5.90 -0.04
C ILE A 252 -1.23 7.34 -0.01
N ASP A 253 -1.94 7.76 1.06
CA ASP A 253 -2.30 9.16 1.27
C ASP A 253 -1.10 10.11 1.35
N ASN A 254 0.10 9.58 1.65
CA ASN A 254 1.36 10.31 1.74
C ASN A 254 2.22 10.17 0.48
N ALA A 255 1.88 9.27 -0.45
CA ALA A 255 2.58 9.02 -1.72
C ALA A 255 1.77 9.62 -2.88
N GLN A 256 1.81 10.95 -3.00
CA GLN A 256 1.01 11.74 -3.95
C GLN A 256 1.87 12.80 -4.66
N ASN A 257 3.14 12.53 -4.93
CA ASN A 257 4.04 13.49 -5.58
C ASN A 257 3.65 13.67 -7.05
N VAL A 258 2.87 14.71 -7.35
CA VAL A 258 2.43 15.05 -8.71
C VAL A 258 3.53 15.84 -9.42
N LEU A 259 4.04 15.28 -10.52
CA LEU A 259 5.13 15.85 -11.32
C LEU A 259 4.64 16.81 -12.41
N MET A 260 3.53 16.48 -13.07
CA MET A 260 3.02 17.24 -14.21
C MET A 260 1.51 17.08 -14.38
N TYR A 261 0.91 17.93 -15.22
CA TYR A 261 -0.52 17.91 -15.55
C TYR A 261 -1.45 17.99 -14.32
N GLY A 262 -1.00 18.68 -13.27
CA GLY A 262 -1.81 18.97 -12.08
C GLY A 262 -2.81 20.11 -12.32
N SER A 263 -2.66 21.21 -11.58
CA SER A 263 -3.44 22.44 -11.81
C SER A 263 -2.92 23.26 -13.00
N ASP A 264 -1.62 23.18 -13.26
CA ASP A 264 -0.95 23.90 -14.33
C ASP A 264 -0.82 23.03 -15.58
N LEU A 265 -1.00 23.68 -16.73
CA LEU A 265 -0.96 23.07 -18.06
C LEU A 265 0.22 23.65 -18.83
N ASP A 266 0.85 22.84 -19.66
CA ASP A 266 1.92 23.29 -20.55
C ASP A 266 1.39 24.25 -21.61
N ALA A 267 2.26 25.09 -22.16
CA ALA A 267 1.89 26.17 -23.07
C ALA A 267 1.31 25.68 -24.41
N ASP A 268 1.69 24.47 -24.82
CA ASP A 268 1.23 23.75 -26.01
C ASP A 268 -0.04 22.92 -25.76
N HIS A 269 -0.47 22.76 -24.50
CA HIS A 269 -1.71 22.08 -24.17
C HIS A 269 -2.92 22.82 -24.78
N PRO A 270 -3.88 22.14 -25.45
CA PRO A 270 -4.98 22.79 -26.16
C PRO A 270 -5.87 23.66 -25.25
N GLY A 271 -6.00 23.27 -23.98
CA GLY A 271 -6.70 24.01 -22.94
C GLY A 271 -5.90 25.12 -22.24
N PHE A 272 -4.63 25.39 -22.61
CA PHE A 272 -3.79 26.38 -21.91
C PHE A 272 -4.39 27.79 -21.93
N LYS A 273 -5.00 28.17 -23.04
CA LYS A 273 -5.64 29.49 -23.23
C LYS A 273 -7.12 29.50 -22.88
N ASP A 274 -7.70 28.36 -22.48
CA ASP A 274 -9.11 28.26 -22.11
C ASP A 274 -9.28 28.44 -20.58
N PRO A 275 -9.77 29.60 -20.11
CA PRO A 275 -9.96 29.85 -18.68
C PRO A 275 -11.05 28.96 -18.06
N VAL A 276 -12.03 28.51 -18.84
CA VAL A 276 -13.09 27.61 -18.38
C VAL A 276 -12.52 26.22 -18.13
N TYR A 277 -11.74 25.71 -19.09
CA TYR A 277 -11.05 24.41 -18.95
C TYR A 277 -10.06 24.41 -17.78
N ARG A 278 -9.25 25.47 -17.62
CA ARG A 278 -8.30 25.57 -16.49
C ARG A 278 -9.01 25.57 -15.13
N LYS A 279 -10.09 26.34 -14.99
CA LYS A 279 -10.90 26.34 -13.77
C LYS A 279 -11.57 24.97 -13.52
N ARG A 280 -11.95 24.28 -14.60
CA ARG A 280 -12.49 22.92 -14.54
C ARG A 280 -11.42 21.91 -14.07
N ARG A 281 -10.17 22.03 -14.52
CA ARG A 281 -9.03 21.22 -14.03
C ARG A 281 -8.71 21.47 -12.56
N GLU A 282 -8.70 22.73 -12.12
CA GLU A 282 -8.52 23.08 -10.70
C GLU A 282 -9.59 22.45 -9.79
N HIS A 283 -10.82 22.28 -10.29
CA HIS A 283 -11.86 21.55 -9.56
C HIS A 283 -11.49 20.08 -9.34
N PHE A 284 -11.01 19.37 -10.38
CA PHE A 284 -10.56 17.98 -10.25
C PHE A 284 -9.30 17.84 -9.40
N PHE A 285 -8.35 18.77 -9.53
CA PHE A 285 -7.17 18.84 -8.67
C PHE A 285 -7.56 18.88 -7.19
N ARG A 286 -8.52 19.74 -6.82
CA ARG A 286 -9.02 19.83 -5.44
C ARG A 286 -9.75 18.58 -4.97
N ILE A 287 -10.44 17.86 -5.86
CA ILE A 287 -11.05 16.57 -5.49
C ILE A 287 -9.97 15.57 -5.10
N ALA A 288 -8.95 15.42 -5.93
CA ALA A 288 -7.86 14.48 -5.69
C ALA A 288 -7.05 14.82 -4.43
N MET A 289 -6.67 16.09 -4.24
CA MET A 289 -5.88 16.51 -3.07
C MET A 289 -6.61 16.36 -1.73
N ASN A 290 -7.94 16.48 -1.74
CA ASN A 290 -8.75 16.32 -0.53
C ASN A 290 -9.20 14.88 -0.26
N TYR A 291 -9.02 13.98 -1.22
CA TYR A 291 -9.40 12.58 -1.05
C TYR A 291 -8.44 11.89 -0.08
N LYS A 292 -9.02 11.12 0.84
CA LYS A 292 -8.28 10.26 1.77
C LYS A 292 -8.75 8.81 1.69
N HIS A 293 -7.85 7.88 1.96
CA HIS A 293 -8.16 6.46 1.94
C HIS A 293 -9.37 6.14 2.84
N GLY A 294 -10.27 5.28 2.36
CA GLY A 294 -11.49 4.88 3.05
C GLY A 294 -12.70 5.78 2.78
N GLN A 295 -12.52 6.96 2.20
CA GLN A 295 -13.64 7.80 1.76
C GLN A 295 -14.24 7.28 0.45
N PRO A 296 -15.54 7.49 0.20
CA PRO A 296 -16.10 7.30 -1.14
C PRO A 296 -15.50 8.34 -2.10
N ILE A 297 -15.13 7.91 -3.31
CA ILE A 297 -14.60 8.81 -4.34
C ILE A 297 -15.71 9.81 -4.73
N PRO A 298 -15.43 11.13 -4.68
CA PRO A 298 -16.43 12.14 -5.03
C PRO A 298 -16.96 11.98 -6.45
N LYS A 299 -18.29 11.92 -6.58
CA LYS A 299 -18.96 11.89 -7.88
C LYS A 299 -18.94 13.28 -8.51
N VAL A 300 -18.72 13.32 -9.82
CA VAL A 300 -18.64 14.55 -10.60
C VAL A 300 -19.79 14.64 -11.59
N LYS A 301 -20.47 15.78 -11.59
CA LYS A 301 -21.42 16.12 -12.66
C LYS A 301 -20.63 16.63 -13.86
N TYR A 302 -20.44 15.78 -14.86
CA TYR A 302 -19.83 16.15 -16.13
C TYR A 302 -20.73 17.09 -16.94
N THR A 303 -20.13 17.99 -17.70
CA THR A 303 -20.84 18.94 -18.57
C THR A 303 -21.33 18.22 -19.83
N PRO A 304 -22.33 18.79 -20.54
CA PRO A 304 -22.77 18.24 -21.82
C PRO A 304 -21.65 18.16 -22.87
N GLU A 305 -20.69 19.08 -22.83
CA GLU A 305 -19.51 19.07 -23.71
C GLU A 305 -18.56 17.92 -23.37
N GLU A 306 -18.24 17.72 -22.08
CA GLU A 306 -17.40 16.59 -21.64
C GLU A 306 -18.03 15.25 -22.04
N ILE A 307 -19.34 15.10 -21.85
CA ILE A 307 -20.09 13.89 -22.25
C ILE A 307 -20.06 13.69 -23.76
N LYS A 308 -20.16 14.76 -24.56
CA LYS A 308 -20.07 14.69 -26.02
C LYS A 308 -18.68 14.27 -26.49
N THR A 309 -17.63 14.78 -25.85
CA THR A 309 -16.24 14.37 -26.10
C THR A 309 -16.06 12.88 -25.82
N TRP A 310 -16.49 12.43 -24.64
CA TRP A 310 -16.51 11.00 -24.28
C TRP A 310 -17.23 10.15 -25.32
N GLY A 311 -18.47 10.50 -25.68
CA GLY A 311 -19.26 9.72 -26.63
C GLY A 311 -18.60 9.60 -28.00
N THR A 312 -17.87 10.65 -28.42
CA THR A 312 -17.10 10.63 -29.68
C THR A 312 -15.97 9.60 -29.62
N VAL A 313 -15.19 9.58 -28.54
CA VAL A 313 -14.08 8.63 -28.33
C VAL A 313 -14.61 7.21 -28.15
N PHE A 314 -15.60 7.05 -27.28
CA PHE A 314 -16.26 5.77 -26.96
C PHE A 314 -16.74 5.05 -28.22
N ARG A 315 -17.48 5.75 -29.09
CA ARG A 315 -18.06 5.18 -30.30
C ARG A 315 -17.02 4.70 -31.30
N GLU A 316 -15.92 5.43 -31.47
CA GLU A 316 -14.88 5.03 -32.43
C GLU A 316 -14.04 3.86 -31.90
N LEU A 317 -13.67 3.87 -30.62
CA LEU A 317 -12.91 2.79 -30.01
C LEU A 317 -13.71 1.48 -29.93
N GLN A 318 -15.02 1.56 -29.64
CA GLN A 318 -15.87 0.37 -29.56
C GLN A 318 -15.90 -0.44 -30.88
N LYS A 319 -15.81 0.24 -32.04
CA LYS A 319 -15.70 -0.43 -33.34
C LYS A 319 -14.39 -1.20 -33.50
N LEU A 320 -13.32 -0.71 -32.88
CA LEU A 320 -11.97 -1.27 -32.97
C LEU A 320 -11.76 -2.42 -31.99
N TYR A 321 -12.36 -2.35 -30.79
CA TYR A 321 -12.23 -3.39 -29.77
C TYR A 321 -12.65 -4.77 -30.27
N GLN A 322 -13.75 -4.86 -31.01
CA GLN A 322 -14.27 -6.14 -31.52
C GLN A 322 -13.25 -6.89 -32.40
N LYS A 323 -12.34 -6.18 -33.05
CA LYS A 323 -11.35 -6.76 -33.97
C LYS A 323 -9.99 -6.96 -33.30
N HIS A 324 -9.61 -6.02 -32.44
CA HIS A 324 -8.22 -5.87 -32.03
C HIS A 324 -7.98 -6.09 -30.54
N ALA A 325 -8.96 -5.85 -29.66
CA ALA A 325 -8.76 -6.05 -28.23
C ALA A 325 -8.61 -7.53 -27.89
N CYS A 326 -7.80 -7.82 -26.86
CA CYS A 326 -7.65 -9.16 -26.32
C CYS A 326 -8.96 -9.69 -25.73
N LYS A 327 -9.05 -11.01 -25.63
CA LYS A 327 -10.24 -11.72 -25.14
C LYS A 327 -10.67 -11.25 -23.74
N GLU A 328 -9.72 -11.09 -22.83
CA GLU A 328 -9.95 -10.73 -21.43
C GLU A 328 -10.59 -9.33 -21.30
N TYR A 329 -10.19 -8.40 -22.16
CA TYR A 329 -10.83 -7.09 -22.27
C TYR A 329 -12.30 -7.24 -22.67
N LEU A 330 -12.57 -8.02 -23.73
CA LEU A 330 -13.91 -8.22 -24.27
C LEU A 330 -14.84 -8.99 -23.33
N GLU A 331 -14.32 -9.88 -22.48
CA GLU A 331 -15.08 -10.60 -21.47
C GLU A 331 -15.57 -9.69 -20.33
N ASN A 332 -14.77 -8.69 -19.96
CA ASN A 332 -15.11 -7.75 -18.89
C ASN A 332 -15.94 -6.57 -19.38
N TRP A 333 -15.82 -6.19 -20.65
CA TRP A 333 -16.51 -5.04 -21.23
C TRP A 333 -18.04 -5.03 -21.02
N PRO A 334 -18.81 -6.10 -21.30
CA PRO A 334 -20.25 -6.12 -21.07
C PRO A 334 -20.64 -5.89 -19.60
N GLN A 335 -19.78 -6.27 -18.66
CA GLN A 335 -20.03 -6.11 -17.24
C GLN A 335 -19.84 -4.66 -16.80
N LEU A 336 -18.86 -3.96 -17.36
CA LEU A 336 -18.67 -2.52 -17.15
C LEU A 336 -19.83 -1.71 -17.72
N VAL A 337 -20.32 -2.06 -18.92
CA VAL A 337 -21.54 -1.48 -19.50
C VAL A 337 -22.74 -1.68 -18.58
N LYS A 338 -22.94 -2.91 -18.09
CA LYS A 338 -24.10 -3.28 -17.27
C LYS A 338 -24.08 -2.67 -15.86
N TYR A 339 -22.93 -2.69 -15.19
CA TYR A 339 -22.84 -2.39 -13.76
C TYR A 339 -22.17 -1.06 -13.42
N CYS A 340 -21.39 -0.49 -14.35
CA CYS A 340 -20.64 0.76 -14.12
C CYS A 340 -21.12 1.92 -15.00
N GLY A 341 -22.13 1.71 -15.84
CA GLY A 341 -22.74 2.77 -16.64
C GLY A 341 -21.90 3.20 -17.84
N TYR A 342 -21.05 2.33 -18.38
CA TYR A 342 -20.31 2.61 -19.61
C TYR A 342 -21.29 2.70 -20.79
N ARG A 343 -21.51 3.92 -21.29
CA ARG A 343 -22.37 4.20 -22.44
C ARG A 343 -21.83 5.41 -23.18
N GLU A 344 -22.19 5.54 -24.45
CA GLU A 344 -21.82 6.71 -25.27
C GLU A 344 -22.31 8.03 -24.67
N ASP A 345 -23.46 8.02 -23.99
CA ASP A 345 -24.11 9.20 -23.41
C ASP A 345 -23.77 9.44 -21.93
N ASN A 346 -22.84 8.68 -21.35
CA ASN A 346 -22.56 8.73 -19.92
C ASN A 346 -21.11 8.36 -19.59
N ILE A 347 -20.41 9.28 -18.92
CA ILE A 347 -19.08 9.04 -18.36
C ILE A 347 -19.26 8.28 -17.02
N PRO A 348 -18.66 7.07 -16.87
CA PRO A 348 -18.66 6.32 -15.63
C PRO A 348 -18.09 7.11 -14.45
N GLN A 349 -18.66 6.93 -13.26
CA GLN A 349 -18.14 7.53 -12.03
C GLN A 349 -17.10 6.60 -11.41
N LEU A 350 -15.93 7.15 -11.02
CA LEU A 350 -14.85 6.35 -10.41
C LEU A 350 -15.32 5.55 -9.21
N GLN A 351 -16.22 6.08 -8.37
CA GLN A 351 -16.73 5.35 -7.22
C GLN A 351 -17.49 4.06 -7.59
N ASP A 352 -18.24 4.08 -8.69
CA ASP A 352 -19.01 2.92 -9.12
C ASP A 352 -18.08 1.86 -9.71
N VAL A 353 -17.06 2.29 -10.48
CA VAL A 353 -16.00 1.42 -11.02
C VAL A 353 -15.12 0.85 -9.91
N ASN A 354 -14.77 1.65 -8.91
CA ASN A 354 -14.01 1.25 -7.72
C ASN A 354 -14.71 0.09 -6.97
N VAL A 355 -16.01 0.21 -6.73
CA VAL A 355 -16.80 -0.85 -6.09
C VAL A 355 -16.82 -2.12 -6.96
N PHE A 356 -16.93 -1.98 -8.27
CA PHE A 356 -16.90 -3.11 -9.21
C PHE A 356 -15.54 -3.83 -9.20
N LEU A 357 -14.44 -3.10 -9.37
CA LEU A 357 -13.08 -3.67 -9.35
C LEU A 357 -12.75 -4.34 -8.01
N LYS A 358 -13.14 -3.71 -6.90
CA LYS A 358 -12.91 -4.27 -5.57
C LYS A 358 -13.57 -5.63 -5.39
N ARG A 359 -14.76 -5.83 -5.98
CA ARG A 359 -15.47 -7.12 -5.98
C ARG A 359 -14.86 -8.13 -6.94
N LYS A 360 -14.27 -7.68 -8.05
CA LYS A 360 -13.73 -8.54 -9.10
C LYS A 360 -12.34 -9.09 -8.77
N THR A 361 -11.43 -8.19 -8.44
CA THR A 361 -10.00 -8.50 -8.29
C THR A 361 -9.41 -7.90 -7.04
N GLY A 362 -10.20 -7.21 -6.22
CA GLY A 362 -9.70 -6.46 -5.06
C GLY A 362 -9.03 -5.14 -5.42
N PHE A 363 -8.93 -4.79 -6.71
CA PHE A 363 -8.43 -3.48 -7.13
C PHE A 363 -9.35 -2.36 -6.67
N GLN A 364 -8.75 -1.24 -6.30
CA GLN A 364 -9.43 -0.03 -5.88
C GLN A 364 -8.90 1.15 -6.67
N LEU A 365 -9.75 2.15 -6.89
CA LEU A 365 -9.36 3.39 -7.55
C LEU A 365 -9.07 4.47 -6.52
N ARG A 366 -8.13 5.35 -6.86
CA ARG A 366 -7.83 6.56 -6.11
C ARG A 366 -7.80 7.75 -7.07
N PRO A 367 -8.61 8.80 -6.85
CA PRO A 367 -8.53 10.00 -7.68
C PRO A 367 -7.15 10.63 -7.55
N VAL A 368 -6.51 10.93 -8.67
CA VAL A 368 -5.21 11.59 -8.73
C VAL A 368 -5.30 12.89 -9.52
N ALA A 369 -4.51 13.88 -9.11
CA ALA A 369 -4.61 15.22 -9.67
C ALA A 369 -3.88 15.37 -11.02
N GLY A 370 -2.89 14.52 -11.28
CA GLY A 370 -2.04 14.54 -12.46
C GLY A 370 -1.06 13.37 -12.44
N TYR A 371 0.03 13.49 -13.17
CA TYR A 371 1.03 12.43 -13.33
C TYR A 371 1.88 12.31 -12.06
N LEU A 372 1.89 11.14 -11.41
CA LEU A 372 2.71 10.90 -10.21
C LEU A 372 4.15 10.53 -10.58
N SER A 373 5.05 10.61 -9.60
CA SER A 373 6.35 9.95 -9.72
C SER A 373 6.16 8.44 -10.00
N PRO A 374 7.05 7.82 -10.78
CA PRO A 374 6.96 6.37 -11.04
C PRO A 374 6.93 5.55 -9.75
N ARG A 375 7.73 5.95 -8.75
CA ARG A 375 7.75 5.32 -7.42
C ARG A 375 6.38 5.35 -6.75
N ASP A 376 5.74 6.51 -6.68
CA ASP A 376 4.44 6.66 -5.99
C ASP A 376 3.33 5.92 -6.72
N PHE A 377 3.32 6.01 -8.05
CA PHE A 377 2.33 5.32 -8.88
C PHE A 377 2.45 3.80 -8.73
N LEU A 378 3.65 3.25 -8.96
CA LEU A 378 3.91 1.81 -8.88
C LEU A 378 3.71 1.27 -7.46
N SER A 379 4.12 2.03 -6.43
CA SER A 379 3.87 1.64 -5.03
C SER A 379 2.38 1.45 -4.74
N GLY A 380 1.50 2.23 -5.36
CA GLY A 380 0.05 2.04 -5.27
C GLY A 380 -0.41 0.68 -5.78
N LEU A 381 0.18 0.20 -6.89
CA LEU A 381 -0.17 -1.09 -7.50
C LEU A 381 0.11 -2.27 -6.57
N ALA A 382 1.10 -2.17 -5.67
CA ALA A 382 1.39 -3.20 -4.67
C ALA A 382 0.19 -3.50 -3.76
N PHE A 383 -0.63 -2.47 -3.50
CA PHE A 383 -1.85 -2.54 -2.70
C PHE A 383 -3.12 -2.75 -3.54
N ARG A 384 -2.95 -3.05 -4.85
CA ARG A 384 -4.02 -3.05 -5.85
C ARG A 384 -4.77 -1.71 -5.86
N VAL A 385 -4.06 -0.60 -5.72
CA VAL A 385 -4.61 0.74 -5.85
C VAL A 385 -4.12 1.35 -7.15
N PHE A 386 -5.07 1.65 -8.04
CA PHE A 386 -4.80 2.33 -9.29
C PHE A 386 -5.14 3.82 -9.16
N HIS A 387 -4.15 4.68 -9.38
CA HIS A 387 -4.31 6.13 -9.38
C HIS A 387 -4.95 6.56 -10.70
N CYS A 388 -6.07 7.28 -10.62
CA CYS A 388 -6.95 7.49 -11.76
C CYS A 388 -7.39 8.95 -11.84
N THR A 389 -7.17 9.60 -12.97
CA THR A 389 -7.65 10.98 -13.15
C THR A 389 -9.17 11.03 -13.36
N GLN A 390 -9.78 12.19 -13.07
CA GLN A 390 -11.22 12.40 -13.26
C GLN A 390 -11.57 13.41 -14.37
N TYR A 391 -10.58 14.16 -14.86
CA TYR A 391 -10.81 15.19 -15.87
C TYR A 391 -10.96 14.59 -17.27
N MET A 392 -11.63 15.33 -18.15
CA MET A 392 -11.80 14.98 -19.56
C MET A 392 -10.81 15.79 -20.40
N ARG A 393 -10.27 15.20 -21.47
CA ARG A 393 -9.46 15.92 -22.48
C ARG A 393 -10.23 17.10 -23.08
N HIS A 394 -9.49 18.06 -23.61
CA HIS A 394 -10.07 19.24 -24.25
C HIS A 394 -10.88 18.87 -25.52
N SER A 395 -12.03 19.50 -25.73
CA SER A 395 -12.97 19.14 -26.80
C SER A 395 -12.47 19.45 -28.22
N SER A 396 -11.46 20.31 -28.36
CA SER A 396 -10.88 20.68 -29.67
C SER A 396 -10.16 19.52 -30.37
N ASP A 397 -9.64 18.57 -29.59
CA ASP A 397 -8.99 17.37 -30.13
C ASP A 397 -9.43 16.13 -29.32
N PRO A 398 -10.57 15.51 -29.68
CA PRO A 398 -11.09 14.37 -28.94
C PRO A 398 -10.25 13.10 -29.16
N PHE A 399 -9.48 12.98 -30.25
CA PHE A 399 -8.82 11.74 -30.63
C PHE A 399 -7.37 11.63 -30.15
N TYR A 400 -6.80 12.72 -29.65
CA TYR A 400 -5.44 12.77 -29.11
C TYR A 400 -5.39 13.53 -27.79
N THR A 401 -4.60 13.04 -26.86
CA THR A 401 -4.20 13.77 -25.65
C THR A 401 -2.86 13.23 -25.15
N PRO A 402 -1.91 14.10 -24.77
CA PRO A 402 -0.67 13.67 -24.12
C PRO A 402 -0.89 13.33 -22.64
N GLU A 403 -2.07 13.63 -22.09
CA GLU A 403 -2.40 13.42 -20.69
C GLU A 403 -3.26 12.15 -20.51
N PRO A 404 -3.09 11.39 -19.42
CA PRO A 404 -3.99 10.29 -19.10
C PRO A 404 -5.31 10.83 -18.54
N ASP A 405 -6.22 11.28 -19.43
CA ASP A 405 -7.56 11.73 -19.05
C ASP A 405 -8.50 10.56 -18.71
N CYS A 406 -9.71 10.85 -18.21
CA CYS A 406 -10.65 9.79 -17.83
C CYS A 406 -11.07 8.86 -18.99
N CYS A 407 -10.95 9.27 -20.27
CA CYS A 407 -11.10 8.35 -21.39
C CYS A 407 -10.01 7.28 -21.37
N HIS A 408 -8.75 7.69 -21.22
CA HIS A 408 -7.62 6.78 -21.08
C HIS A 408 -7.82 5.79 -19.93
N GLU A 409 -8.14 6.32 -18.75
CA GLU A 409 -8.28 5.51 -17.55
C GLU A 409 -9.42 4.51 -17.67
N LEU A 410 -10.62 5.00 -18.02
CA LEU A 410 -11.84 4.20 -17.97
C LEU A 410 -11.91 3.18 -19.11
N LEU A 411 -11.48 3.57 -20.31
CA LEU A 411 -11.57 2.73 -21.50
C LEU A 411 -10.34 1.83 -21.70
N GLY A 412 -9.17 2.29 -21.27
CA GLY A 412 -7.92 1.53 -21.37
C GLY A 412 -7.74 0.53 -20.23
N HIS A 413 -7.65 1.03 -19.00
CA HIS A 413 -7.19 0.24 -17.84
C HIS A 413 -8.27 -0.63 -17.20
N MET A 414 -9.47 -0.09 -16.96
CA MET A 414 -10.48 -0.73 -16.11
C MET A 414 -10.89 -2.14 -16.56
N PRO A 415 -11.08 -2.43 -17.86
CA PRO A 415 -11.47 -3.78 -18.31
C PRO A 415 -10.43 -4.85 -17.97
N LEU A 416 -9.14 -4.50 -18.00
CA LEU A 416 -8.07 -5.45 -17.67
C LEU A 416 -7.80 -5.53 -16.18
N LEU A 417 -7.94 -4.44 -15.42
CA LEU A 417 -7.88 -4.51 -13.95
C LEU A 417 -9.01 -5.38 -13.36
N ALA A 418 -10.08 -5.62 -14.10
CA ALA A 418 -11.14 -6.57 -13.74
C ALA A 418 -10.78 -8.04 -14.05
N ASN A 419 -9.68 -8.32 -14.76
CA ASN A 419 -9.16 -9.65 -15.01
C ASN A 419 -8.21 -10.09 -13.88
N PRO A 420 -8.40 -11.26 -13.25
CA PRO A 420 -7.57 -11.70 -12.13
C PRO A 420 -6.07 -11.86 -12.44
N SER A 421 -5.71 -12.41 -13.61
CA SER A 421 -4.31 -12.63 -14.00
C SER A 421 -3.61 -11.30 -14.26
N PHE A 422 -4.27 -10.39 -14.97
CA PHE A 422 -3.75 -9.04 -15.20
C PHE A 422 -3.61 -8.24 -13.89
N ALA A 423 -4.60 -8.32 -12.99
CA ALA A 423 -4.53 -7.68 -11.68
C ALA A 423 -3.34 -8.21 -10.84
N GLN A 424 -3.06 -9.51 -10.88
CA GLN A 424 -1.88 -10.07 -10.23
C GLN A 424 -0.58 -9.57 -10.87
N PHE A 425 -0.51 -9.55 -12.20
CA PHE A 425 0.61 -9.01 -12.94
C PHE A 425 0.90 -7.55 -12.58
N SER A 426 -0.10 -6.68 -12.58
CA SER A 426 0.04 -5.27 -12.17
C SER A 426 0.48 -5.14 -10.71
N GLN A 427 0.00 -6.00 -9.82
CA GLN A 427 0.41 -6.00 -8.42
C GLN A 427 1.87 -6.41 -8.24
N GLU A 428 2.36 -7.39 -9.02
CA GLU A 428 3.74 -7.85 -8.98
C GLU A 428 4.72 -6.71 -9.34
N LEU A 429 4.39 -5.91 -10.37
CA LEU A 429 5.14 -4.70 -10.70
C LEU A 429 5.21 -3.72 -9.52
N GLY A 430 4.11 -3.53 -8.81
CA GLY A 430 4.07 -2.68 -7.63
C GLY A 430 4.91 -3.22 -6.47
N LEU A 431 4.86 -4.53 -6.22
CA LEU A 431 5.66 -5.17 -5.17
C LEU A 431 7.16 -5.14 -5.48
N ALA A 432 7.53 -5.25 -6.76
CA ALA A 432 8.91 -5.09 -7.22
C ALA A 432 9.45 -3.67 -6.95
N CYS A 433 8.59 -2.64 -7.03
CA CYS A 433 8.96 -1.25 -6.78
C CYS A 433 9.28 -0.93 -5.31
N LEU A 434 8.65 -1.63 -4.35
CA LEU A 434 8.77 -1.28 -2.93
C LEU A 434 10.21 -1.51 -2.42
N GLY A 435 10.85 -0.44 -1.94
CA GLY A 435 12.24 -0.46 -1.46
C GLY A 435 13.30 -0.61 -2.56
N ALA A 436 12.92 -0.53 -3.83
CA ALA A 436 13.88 -0.55 -4.95
C ALA A 436 14.58 0.82 -5.09
N SER A 437 15.79 0.84 -5.65
CA SER A 437 16.52 2.08 -5.97
C SER A 437 15.81 2.87 -7.08
N GLU A 438 16.13 4.16 -7.24
CA GLU A 438 15.57 4.98 -8.32
C GLU A 438 15.85 4.42 -9.71
N GLU A 439 17.04 3.85 -9.93
CA GLU A 439 17.39 3.20 -11.20
C GLU A 439 16.45 2.03 -11.52
N GLU A 440 16.21 1.15 -10.54
CA GLU A 440 15.32 0.01 -10.69
C GLU A 440 13.85 0.43 -10.84
N VAL A 441 13.42 1.49 -10.13
CA VAL A 441 12.09 2.07 -10.32
C VAL A 441 11.90 2.58 -11.75
N ASN A 442 12.90 3.25 -12.34
CA ASN A 442 12.83 3.71 -13.73
C ASN A 442 12.76 2.54 -14.72
N LYS A 443 13.53 1.47 -14.49
CA LYS A 443 13.44 0.24 -15.30
C LYS A 443 12.05 -0.39 -15.20
N LEU A 444 11.49 -0.50 -13.99
CA LEU A 444 10.13 -1.00 -13.76
C LEU A 444 9.07 -0.11 -14.42
N ALA A 445 9.26 1.21 -14.43
CA ALA A 445 8.38 2.14 -15.13
C ALA A 445 8.39 1.90 -16.65
N THR A 446 9.56 1.67 -17.25
CA THR A 446 9.68 1.28 -18.65
C THR A 446 8.99 -0.05 -18.94
N LEU A 447 9.13 -1.04 -18.05
CA LEU A 447 8.45 -2.33 -18.17
C LEU A 447 6.92 -2.17 -18.06
N TYR A 448 6.44 -1.36 -17.13
CA TYR A 448 5.02 -1.00 -17.03
C TYR A 448 4.53 -0.34 -18.32
N PHE A 449 5.30 0.60 -18.88
CA PHE A 449 4.96 1.30 -20.12
C PHE A 449 4.81 0.34 -21.31
N PHE A 450 5.78 -0.54 -21.56
CA PHE A 450 5.72 -1.47 -22.69
C PHE A 450 4.85 -2.71 -22.46
N THR A 451 4.24 -2.83 -21.28
CA THR A 451 3.25 -3.87 -20.99
C THR A 451 1.88 -3.27 -20.74
N VAL A 452 1.63 -2.70 -19.58
CA VAL A 452 0.33 -2.16 -19.16
C VAL A 452 -0.15 -1.03 -20.07
N GLU A 453 0.74 -0.16 -20.58
CA GLU A 453 0.33 0.96 -21.45
C GLU A 453 0.31 0.61 -22.95
N PHE A 454 1.32 -0.10 -23.46
CA PHE A 454 1.47 -0.35 -24.91
C PHE A 454 1.68 -1.83 -25.28
N GLY A 455 1.27 -2.75 -24.40
CA GLY A 455 1.47 -4.18 -24.60
C GLY A 455 0.49 -4.87 -25.56
N LEU A 456 0.98 -5.97 -26.14
CA LEU A 456 0.27 -6.85 -27.06
C LEU A 456 0.20 -8.28 -26.50
N ALA A 457 -0.86 -9.01 -26.83
CA ALA A 457 -1.01 -10.42 -26.54
C ALA A 457 -1.10 -11.22 -27.85
N LYS A 458 -0.49 -12.40 -27.91
CA LYS A 458 -0.66 -13.33 -29.03
C LYS A 458 -1.68 -14.39 -28.65
N GLN A 459 -2.87 -14.31 -29.25
CA GLN A 459 -4.01 -15.19 -28.98
C GLN A 459 -4.41 -15.89 -30.27
N ASP A 460 -4.45 -17.23 -30.24
CA ASP A 460 -4.81 -18.05 -31.41
C ASP A 460 -3.98 -17.76 -32.68
N GLY A 461 -2.71 -17.38 -32.50
CA GLY A 461 -1.79 -17.03 -33.58
C GLY A 461 -1.91 -15.58 -34.07
N GLU A 462 -2.90 -14.82 -33.61
CA GLU A 462 -3.10 -13.41 -33.94
C GLU A 462 -2.58 -12.48 -32.84
N LEU A 463 -2.09 -11.30 -33.21
CA LEU A 463 -1.78 -10.23 -32.26
C LEU A 463 -3.05 -9.48 -31.88
N LYS A 464 -3.26 -9.33 -30.59
CA LYS A 464 -4.32 -8.56 -29.94
C LYS A 464 -3.71 -7.51 -29.04
N ILE A 465 -4.41 -6.40 -28.84
CA ILE A 465 -3.96 -5.30 -27.98
C ILE A 465 -4.52 -5.49 -26.57
N TYR A 466 -3.69 -5.15 -25.58
CA TYR A 466 -4.14 -5.01 -24.19
C TYR A 466 -3.60 -3.74 -23.53
N GLY A 467 -2.57 -3.09 -24.10
CA GLY A 467 -2.07 -1.82 -23.57
C GLY A 467 -3.15 -0.74 -23.50
N ALA A 468 -3.26 -0.07 -22.36
CA ALA A 468 -4.27 0.97 -22.13
C ALA A 468 -4.11 2.19 -23.07
N GLY A 469 -2.89 2.60 -23.39
CA GLY A 469 -2.58 3.61 -24.39
C GLY A 469 -3.10 3.24 -25.78
N LEU A 470 -3.00 1.97 -26.17
CA LEU A 470 -3.58 1.47 -27.42
C LEU A 470 -5.11 1.43 -27.35
N LEU A 471 -5.66 0.95 -26.24
CA LEU A 471 -7.11 0.80 -26.05
C LEU A 471 -7.85 2.14 -25.88
N SER A 472 -7.14 3.25 -25.70
CA SER A 472 -7.73 4.57 -25.49
C SER A 472 -7.38 5.61 -26.57
N SER A 473 -6.53 5.24 -27.52
CA SER A 473 -6.12 6.09 -28.65
C SER A 473 -6.46 5.42 -29.98
N VAL A 474 -7.41 6.02 -30.72
CA VAL A 474 -7.81 5.53 -32.05
C VAL A 474 -6.63 5.57 -33.04
N ALA A 475 -5.78 6.59 -32.94
CA ALA A 475 -4.65 6.80 -33.84
C ALA A 475 -3.53 5.79 -33.55
N GLU A 476 -3.13 5.66 -32.28
CA GLU A 476 -2.07 4.74 -31.86
C GLU A 476 -2.45 3.28 -32.14
N LEU A 477 -3.69 2.89 -31.84
CA LEU A 477 -4.19 1.54 -32.10
C LEU A 477 -4.00 1.17 -33.57
N LYS A 478 -4.41 2.06 -34.49
CA LYS A 478 -4.27 1.83 -35.92
C LYS A 478 -2.80 1.75 -36.33
N HIS A 479 -1.96 2.62 -35.77
CA HIS A 479 -0.53 2.62 -36.02
C HIS A 479 0.11 1.27 -35.64
N ALA A 480 -0.13 0.80 -34.41
CA ALA A 480 0.39 -0.46 -33.89
C ALA A 480 0.02 -1.67 -34.77
N ILE A 481 -1.21 -1.71 -35.28
CA ILE A 481 -1.68 -2.79 -36.15
C ILE A 481 -1.08 -2.70 -37.55
N SER A 482 -0.87 -1.48 -38.06
CA SER A 482 -0.31 -1.26 -39.40
C SER A 482 1.21 -1.45 -39.48
N SER A 483 1.88 -1.61 -38.34
CA SER A 483 3.34 -1.71 -38.24
C SER A 483 3.81 -3.01 -37.57
N PRO A 484 3.53 -4.18 -38.15
CA PRO A 484 3.95 -5.47 -37.57
C PRO A 484 5.48 -5.62 -37.46
N GLU A 485 6.25 -4.90 -38.28
CA GLU A 485 7.72 -4.85 -38.24
C GLU A 485 8.28 -4.25 -36.94
N LYS A 486 7.46 -3.47 -36.21
CA LYS A 486 7.83 -2.87 -34.93
C LYS A 486 7.54 -3.77 -33.73
N VAL A 487 6.87 -4.91 -33.93
CA VAL A 487 6.43 -5.80 -32.85
C VAL A 487 7.54 -6.80 -32.49
N LYS A 488 7.91 -6.83 -31.20
CA LYS A 488 8.97 -7.68 -30.64
C LYS A 488 8.44 -8.56 -29.50
N ARG A 489 9.14 -9.66 -29.20
CA ARG A 489 8.78 -10.51 -28.04
C ARG A 489 9.16 -9.78 -26.75
N PHE A 490 8.28 -9.78 -25.77
CA PHE A 490 8.56 -9.21 -24.45
C PHE A 490 9.69 -9.97 -23.74
N ASP A 491 10.70 -9.22 -23.35
CA ASP A 491 11.85 -9.68 -22.57
C ASP A 491 12.25 -8.56 -21.60
N PRO A 492 12.03 -8.70 -20.28
CA PRO A 492 12.26 -7.63 -19.32
C PRO A 492 13.68 -7.05 -19.35
N ASP A 493 14.70 -7.90 -19.54
CA ASP A 493 16.11 -7.49 -19.53
C ASP A 493 16.48 -6.56 -20.69
N GLU A 494 15.78 -6.70 -21.82
CA GLU A 494 15.97 -5.85 -23.01
C GLU A 494 14.96 -4.71 -23.08
N THR A 495 13.75 -4.94 -22.59
CA THR A 495 12.65 -3.98 -22.65
C THR A 495 12.86 -2.83 -21.66
N CYS A 496 13.47 -3.07 -20.50
CA CYS A 496 13.71 -2.02 -19.50
C CYS A 496 14.71 -0.93 -19.96
N LYS A 497 15.48 -1.20 -21.03
CA LYS A 497 16.47 -0.29 -21.62
C LYS A 497 15.89 0.64 -22.70
N GLN A 498 14.62 0.48 -23.04
CA GLN A 498 13.99 1.20 -24.13
C GLN A 498 13.53 2.61 -23.70
N GLU A 499 13.53 3.54 -24.64
CA GLU A 499 13.03 4.90 -24.42
C GLU A 499 11.50 4.95 -24.53
N CYS A 500 10.85 5.56 -23.53
CA CYS A 500 9.40 5.75 -23.53
C CYS A 500 9.05 7.06 -24.24
N ILE A 501 8.37 6.97 -25.39
CA ILE A 501 7.95 8.14 -26.16
C ILE A 501 6.55 8.53 -25.71
N ILE A 502 6.38 9.70 -25.10
CA ILE A 502 5.07 10.13 -24.55
C ILE A 502 4.31 11.12 -25.46
N THR A 503 4.98 11.71 -26.45
CA THR A 503 4.41 12.77 -27.31
C THR A 503 4.12 12.33 -28.75
N ASP A 504 4.59 11.15 -29.16
CA ASP A 504 4.47 10.62 -30.54
C ASP A 504 4.19 9.10 -30.49
N PHE A 505 3.91 8.51 -31.65
CA PHE A 505 3.67 7.08 -31.79
C PHE A 505 4.89 6.25 -31.38
N GLN A 506 4.63 5.07 -30.82
CA GLN A 506 5.73 4.21 -30.37
C GLN A 506 6.57 3.67 -31.54
N LEU A 507 7.88 3.54 -31.28
CA LEU A 507 8.83 2.94 -32.22
C LEU A 507 8.89 1.40 -32.11
N GLY A 508 8.38 0.85 -31.02
CA GLY A 508 8.32 -0.59 -30.77
C GLY A 508 7.13 -0.97 -29.90
N TYR A 509 6.65 -2.20 -30.08
CA TYR A 509 5.60 -2.79 -29.23
C TYR A 509 6.03 -4.20 -28.81
N TRP A 510 5.66 -4.62 -27.61
CA TRP A 510 6.08 -5.91 -27.06
C TRP A 510 4.89 -6.83 -26.80
N TYR A 511 5.03 -8.10 -27.23
CA TYR A 511 3.99 -9.10 -27.03
C TYR A 511 4.40 -10.27 -26.13
N THR A 512 3.40 -10.82 -25.44
CA THR A 512 3.47 -12.11 -24.71
C THR A 512 2.38 -13.06 -25.23
N ASP A 513 2.52 -14.36 -25.01
CA ASP A 513 1.46 -15.33 -25.35
C ASP A 513 0.33 -15.33 -24.31
N SER A 514 0.64 -14.92 -23.07
CA SER A 514 -0.35 -14.80 -22.00
C SER A 514 0.11 -13.83 -20.91
N PHE A 515 -0.84 -13.34 -20.10
CA PHE A 515 -0.51 -12.57 -18.90
C PHE A 515 0.29 -13.37 -17.87
N GLU A 516 0.18 -14.70 -17.86
CA GLU A 516 0.97 -15.53 -16.95
C GLU A 516 2.43 -15.63 -17.38
N GLU A 517 2.72 -15.61 -18.68
CA GLU A 517 4.08 -15.45 -19.17
C GLU A 517 4.66 -14.09 -18.75
N ALA A 518 3.89 -13.01 -18.92
CA ALA A 518 4.31 -11.67 -18.51
C ALA A 518 4.61 -11.61 -17.00
N LYS A 519 3.71 -12.18 -16.19
CA LYS A 519 3.86 -12.28 -14.72
C LYS A 519 5.09 -13.08 -14.32
N GLU A 520 5.32 -14.23 -14.93
CA GLU A 520 6.48 -15.06 -14.60
C GLU A 520 7.79 -14.36 -14.94
N LYS A 521 7.88 -13.77 -16.15
CA LYS A 521 9.04 -12.99 -16.57
C LYS A 521 9.31 -11.80 -15.63
N MET A 522 8.26 -11.10 -15.21
CA MET A 522 8.41 -10.01 -14.24
C MET A 522 8.84 -10.48 -12.86
N ARG A 523 8.38 -11.65 -12.40
CA ARG A 523 8.84 -12.23 -11.12
C ARG A 523 10.32 -12.57 -11.18
N THR A 524 10.76 -13.26 -12.24
CA THR A 524 12.18 -13.56 -12.45
C THR A 524 13.02 -12.29 -12.55
N TYR A 525 12.51 -11.25 -13.21
CA TYR A 525 13.18 -9.95 -13.25
C TYR A 525 13.26 -9.30 -11.86
N ALA A 526 12.17 -9.33 -11.08
CA ALA A 526 12.10 -8.74 -9.75
C ALA A 526 13.01 -9.44 -8.72
N GLU A 527 13.36 -10.71 -8.94
CA GLU A 527 14.35 -11.43 -8.12
C GLU A 527 15.77 -10.85 -8.26
N GLN A 528 16.07 -10.16 -9.37
CA GLN A 528 17.36 -9.50 -9.59
C GLN A 528 17.48 -8.17 -8.82
N ILE A 529 16.34 -7.61 -8.37
CA ILE A 529 16.31 -6.33 -7.64
C ILE A 529 16.87 -6.54 -6.25
N GLN A 530 18.05 -5.96 -5.99
CA GLN A 530 18.74 -6.09 -4.72
C GLN A 530 17.97 -5.42 -3.59
N ARG A 531 17.44 -6.24 -2.67
CA ARG A 531 16.81 -5.81 -1.42
C ARG A 531 17.22 -6.75 -0.29
N PRO A 532 17.47 -6.25 0.94
CA PRO A 532 17.90 -7.06 2.09
C PRO A 532 16.77 -7.88 2.72
N PHE A 533 15.58 -7.94 2.11
CA PHE A 533 14.42 -8.67 2.62
C PHE A 533 13.48 -9.10 1.49
N GLY A 534 12.65 -10.11 1.77
CA GLY A 534 11.48 -10.42 0.96
C GLY A 534 10.28 -9.55 1.33
N LEU A 535 9.35 -9.37 0.40
CA LEU A 535 8.08 -8.69 0.65
C LEU A 535 6.90 -9.61 0.35
N ARG A 536 5.85 -9.50 1.15
CA ARG A 536 4.57 -10.18 0.93
C ARG A 536 3.43 -9.20 1.14
N TYR A 537 2.47 -9.18 0.23
CA TYR A 537 1.21 -8.48 0.47
C TYR A 537 0.23 -9.36 1.24
N ASN A 538 -0.29 -8.86 2.36
CA ASN A 538 -1.35 -9.49 3.11
C ASN A 538 -2.70 -8.84 2.76
N PRO A 539 -3.62 -9.55 2.05
CA PRO A 539 -4.88 -8.99 1.61
C PRO A 539 -5.89 -8.78 2.75
N TYR A 540 -5.75 -9.47 3.89
CA TYR A 540 -6.66 -9.33 5.03
C TYR A 540 -6.40 -8.05 5.80
N THR A 541 -5.13 -7.72 6.02
CA THR A 541 -4.70 -6.50 6.72
C THR A 541 -4.42 -5.34 5.76
N GLN A 542 -4.49 -5.59 4.44
CA GLN A 542 -4.16 -4.64 3.37
C GLN A 542 -2.79 -3.96 3.59
N SER A 543 -1.81 -4.76 3.98
CA SER A 543 -0.49 -4.33 4.41
C SER A 543 0.62 -5.15 3.74
N VAL A 544 1.80 -4.55 3.63
CA VAL A 544 3.01 -5.20 3.14
C VAL A 544 3.82 -5.70 4.34
N GLU A 545 4.07 -7.00 4.37
CA GLU A 545 4.87 -7.69 5.37
C GLU A 545 6.32 -7.79 4.88
N VAL A 546 7.24 -7.25 5.69
CA VAL A 546 8.69 -7.31 5.44
C VAL A 546 9.26 -8.59 6.04
N LEU A 547 9.66 -9.53 5.19
CA LEU A 547 10.23 -10.84 5.53
C LEU A 547 11.75 -10.72 5.67
N SER A 548 12.20 -10.22 6.83
CA SER A 548 13.61 -9.92 7.10
C SER A 548 14.35 -10.97 7.94
N ASN A 549 13.65 -11.98 8.48
CA ASN A 549 14.26 -13.01 9.32
C ASN A 549 13.49 -14.33 9.29
N ALA A 550 14.13 -15.39 9.80
CA ALA A 550 13.59 -16.75 9.81
C ALA A 550 12.26 -16.88 10.57
N GLN A 551 12.04 -16.10 11.64
CA GLN A 551 10.78 -16.16 12.41
C GLN A 551 9.60 -15.67 11.57
N LYS A 552 9.76 -14.53 10.88
CA LYS A 552 8.72 -14.00 9.99
C LYS A 552 8.43 -14.93 8.81
N ILE A 553 9.48 -15.49 8.20
CA ILE A 553 9.33 -16.48 7.12
C ILE A 553 8.57 -17.72 7.63
N THR A 554 8.93 -18.22 8.83
CA THR A 554 8.26 -19.38 9.44
C THR A 554 6.77 -19.12 9.71
N ALA A 555 6.41 -17.90 10.12
CA ALA A 555 5.01 -17.53 10.32
C ALA A 555 4.20 -17.61 9.01
N VAL A 556 4.75 -17.10 7.90
CA VAL A 556 4.14 -17.20 6.56
C VAL A 556 4.02 -18.65 6.11
N VAL A 557 5.07 -19.47 6.28
CA VAL A 557 5.04 -20.89 5.94
C VAL A 557 3.96 -21.63 6.74
N SER A 558 3.78 -21.30 8.02
CA SER A 558 2.73 -21.88 8.85
C SER A 558 1.32 -21.53 8.35
N GLU A 559 1.12 -20.31 7.85
CA GLU A 559 -0.14 -19.87 7.24
C GLU A 559 -0.42 -20.63 5.94
N LEU A 560 0.58 -20.69 5.04
CA LEU A 560 0.48 -21.42 3.76
C LEU A 560 0.20 -22.92 3.97
N ARG A 561 0.72 -23.52 5.05
CA ARG A 561 0.40 -24.90 5.42
C ARG A 561 -1.10 -25.10 5.64
N GLY A 562 -1.79 -24.10 6.20
CA GLY A 562 -3.25 -24.11 6.37
C GLY A 562 -3.97 -24.20 5.03
N ASP A 563 -3.58 -23.36 4.06
CA ASP A 563 -4.16 -23.36 2.71
C ASP A 563 -3.88 -24.69 1.98
N LEU A 564 -2.66 -25.23 2.09
CA LEU A 564 -2.32 -26.54 1.55
C LEU A 564 -3.16 -27.66 2.17
N CYS A 565 -3.48 -27.59 3.47
CA CYS A 565 -4.39 -28.54 4.12
C CYS A 565 -5.82 -28.46 3.54
N ILE A 566 -6.31 -27.26 3.19
CA ILE A 566 -7.61 -27.07 2.52
C ILE A 566 -7.58 -27.71 1.13
N VAL A 567 -6.55 -27.43 0.33
CA VAL A 567 -6.37 -28.02 -1.01
C VAL A 567 -6.32 -29.54 -0.92
N ASN A 568 -5.52 -30.10 -0.01
CA ASN A 568 -5.42 -31.54 0.21
C ASN A 568 -6.79 -32.14 0.61
N SER A 569 -7.54 -31.47 1.48
CA SER A 569 -8.89 -31.91 1.88
C SER A 569 -9.88 -31.89 0.72
N ALA A 570 -9.80 -30.88 -0.15
CA ALA A 570 -10.61 -30.79 -1.36
C ALA A 570 -10.24 -31.88 -2.38
N LEU A 571 -8.94 -32.09 -2.62
CA LEU A 571 -8.44 -33.15 -3.50
C LEU A 571 -8.94 -34.52 -3.06
N LYS A 572 -8.86 -34.85 -1.76
CA LYS A 572 -9.40 -36.12 -1.22
C LYS A 572 -10.90 -36.29 -1.48
N LYS A 573 -11.68 -35.22 -1.35
CA LYS A 573 -13.14 -35.26 -1.58
C LYS A 573 -13.48 -35.41 -3.07
N ILE A 574 -12.71 -34.78 -3.95
CA ILE A 574 -12.95 -34.80 -5.40
C ILE A 574 -12.41 -36.08 -6.02
N SER A 575 -11.22 -36.56 -5.64
CA SER A 575 -10.66 -37.82 -6.14
C SER A 575 -11.53 -39.03 -5.82
N ALA A 576 -12.28 -38.98 -4.71
CA ALA A 576 -13.28 -39.98 -4.37
C ALA A 576 -14.54 -39.96 -5.26
N LYS A 577 -14.77 -38.88 -6.01
CA LYS A 577 -15.96 -38.66 -6.85
C LYS A 577 -15.66 -38.61 -8.34
N ASP A 578 -14.44 -38.22 -8.71
CA ASP A 578 -14.00 -38.03 -10.09
C ASP A 578 -12.67 -38.75 -10.31
N SER A 579 -12.74 -39.87 -11.02
CA SER A 579 -11.58 -40.70 -11.37
C SER A 579 -10.71 -40.09 -12.46
N THR A 580 -11.10 -38.97 -13.07
CA THR A 580 -10.33 -38.28 -14.11
C THR A 580 -9.38 -37.21 -13.56
N LEU A 581 -9.43 -36.96 -12.25
CA LEU A 581 -8.57 -35.98 -11.58
C LEU A 581 -7.09 -36.42 -11.58
N ASP A 582 -6.23 -35.69 -12.27
CA ASP A 582 -4.78 -35.91 -12.27
C ASP A 582 -4.13 -35.29 -11.02
N VAL A 583 -4.14 -36.05 -9.93
CA VAL A 583 -3.57 -35.64 -8.64
C VAL A 583 -2.06 -35.41 -8.74
N ASN A 584 -1.35 -36.18 -9.58
CA ASN A 584 0.11 -36.06 -9.73
C ASN A 584 0.49 -34.73 -10.38
N ARG A 585 -0.24 -34.31 -11.41
CA ARG A 585 -0.04 -32.99 -12.02
C ARG A 585 -0.27 -31.85 -11.03
N ILE A 586 -1.31 -31.95 -10.19
CA ILE A 586 -1.60 -30.92 -9.17
C ILE A 586 -0.53 -30.90 -8.08
N ALA A 587 -0.05 -32.07 -7.64
CA ALA A 587 1.04 -32.17 -6.67
C ALA A 587 2.35 -31.60 -7.22
N ASN A 588 2.68 -31.86 -8.50
CA ASN A 588 3.87 -31.32 -9.14
C ASN A 588 3.86 -29.79 -9.20
N LEU A 589 2.70 -29.14 -9.42
CA LEU A 589 2.59 -27.67 -9.39
C LEU A 589 3.02 -27.08 -8.05
N LEU A 590 2.81 -27.80 -6.94
CA LEU A 590 3.23 -27.36 -5.61
C LEU A 590 4.74 -27.54 -5.39
N GLN A 591 5.34 -28.56 -6.00
CA GLN A 591 6.73 -28.91 -5.80
C GLN A 591 7.69 -28.05 -6.63
N THR A 592 7.30 -27.66 -7.85
CA THR A 592 8.13 -26.84 -8.74
C THR A 592 8.34 -25.40 -8.24
N GLY A 593 7.44 -24.85 -7.43
CA GLY A 593 7.55 -23.48 -6.91
C GLY A 593 8.39 -23.32 -5.63
N LEU A 594 8.87 -24.41 -5.03
CA LEU A 594 9.56 -24.40 -3.73
C LEU A 594 11.06 -24.73 -3.81
N LEU A 595 11.62 -24.85 -5.02
CA LEU A 595 13.03 -25.18 -5.19
C LEU A 595 13.91 -23.96 -4.84
N VAL A 596 14.36 -23.91 -3.58
CA VAL A 596 15.46 -23.03 -3.16
C VAL A 596 16.73 -23.60 -3.77
N GLN A 597 17.35 -22.86 -4.70
CA GLN A 597 18.71 -23.20 -5.14
C GLN A 597 19.66 -22.86 -3.99
N ASN A 598 20.20 -23.88 -3.32
CA ASN A 598 21.36 -23.69 -2.46
C ASN A 598 22.54 -23.42 -3.39
N ASP A 599 23.07 -22.20 -3.36
CA ASP A 599 24.32 -21.87 -4.01
C ASP A 599 25.49 -22.40 -3.15
N ASP A 600 25.63 -23.74 -3.08
CA ASP A 600 26.83 -24.40 -2.58
C ASP A 600 27.86 -24.56 -3.72
N GLY A 601 28.06 -23.47 -4.48
CA GLY A 601 28.89 -23.38 -5.67
C GLY A 601 30.29 -22.80 -5.41
N ALA A 602 30.96 -23.21 -4.34
CA ALA A 602 32.36 -22.83 -4.10
C ALA A 602 33.13 -23.88 -3.29
N ASP A 603 33.51 -25.00 -3.93
CA ASP A 603 34.78 -25.72 -3.65
C ASP A 603 34.95 -27.00 -4.50
N GLU A 604 34.92 -26.91 -5.84
CA GLU A 604 35.50 -27.98 -6.69
C GLU A 604 36.20 -27.38 -7.92
N LYS A 605 37.29 -26.65 -7.69
CA LYS A 605 38.29 -26.33 -8.75
C LYS A 605 39.72 -26.33 -8.20
N TYR A 606 40.16 -27.40 -7.56
CA TYR A 606 41.60 -27.68 -7.38
C TYR A 606 41.86 -29.19 -7.28
N ASN A 607 42.05 -29.85 -8.43
CA ASN A 607 43.14 -30.82 -8.66
C ASN A 607 42.89 -31.60 -9.96
N GLU A 608 43.45 -31.10 -11.06
CA GLU A 608 43.87 -31.98 -12.16
C GLU A 608 45.02 -31.32 -12.92
N LYS A 609 46.22 -31.40 -12.32
CA LYS A 609 47.52 -31.40 -13.02
C LYS A 609 48.52 -32.19 -12.19
N ALA A 610 48.65 -33.47 -12.51
CA ALA A 610 49.86 -34.29 -12.35
C ALA A 610 49.79 -35.44 -13.34
#